data_AF-A0A318A3Y9-F1
#
_entry.id   AF-A0A318A3Y9-F1
#
_cell.length_a   1.000
_cell.length_b   1.000
_cell.length_c   1.000
_cell.angle_alpha   90.00
_cell.angle_beta   90.00
_cell.angle_gamma   90.00
#
_symmetry.space_group_name_H-M   'P 1'
#
loop_
_entity.id
_entity.type
_entity.pdbx_description
1 polymer ?
#
loop_
_entity_poly.entity_id
_entity_poly.type
_entity_poly.pdbx_seq_one_letter_code
_entity_poly.pdbx_strand_id
1 'polypeptide(L)'
;MIALGALGGVWSGIPVDPDAPEAQQWLRDELAKAPYQAAQPTWFDRLSQAILDWFSSLSFVGDGSTAWVPVVATLVAVGLLVAAILIFGLPRRARRRAQAAGLFTADDRRTADQIRRAAAAAATAGDWALASEEAFRAIAQGLAERTIVRPTPGTTAHTVAELAATAFPTERGRLQESASVFESVRYLGAEGSEPGYRALTALDLDLRAARPASTQPAALVTR
;
A
#
# COMPACT_ATOMS: atom_id res chain seq x y z
N MET A 1 29.10 7.87 70.10
CA MET A 1 29.42 6.63 69.35
C MET A 1 28.22 6.34 68.44
N ILE A 2 28.37 6.65 67.14
CA ILE A 2 27.58 6.18 65.97
C ILE A 2 26.07 6.58 65.99
N ALA A 3 25.65 7.72 65.41
CA ALA A 3 25.27 7.95 63.98
C ALA A 3 24.21 6.93 63.49
N LEU A 4 23.10 7.23 62.81
CA LEU A 4 22.57 8.37 62.07
C LEU A 4 21.04 8.08 61.96
N GLY A 5 20.14 9.04 62.13
CA GLY A 5 19.50 9.68 60.97
C GLY A 5 18.18 8.99 60.56
N ALA A 6 17.07 9.63 60.89
CA ALA A 6 15.72 9.16 60.62
C ALA A 6 15.21 9.49 59.20
N LEU A 7 14.07 8.83 58.89
CA LEU A 7 12.99 9.17 57.94
C LEU A 7 13.10 8.70 56.48
N GLY A 8 12.07 7.94 56.10
CA GLY A 8 11.35 8.17 54.84
C GLY A 8 11.29 6.95 53.92
N GLY A 9 10.10 6.35 53.81
CA GLY A 9 9.81 5.43 52.70
C GLY A 9 8.82 4.34 53.07
N VAL A 10 7.52 4.68 53.02
CA VAL A 10 6.45 3.71 52.75
C VAL A 10 6.79 3.00 51.42
N TRP A 11 6.27 1.79 51.21
CA TRP A 11 5.76 1.21 49.95
C TRP A 11 5.87 -0.32 50.07
N SER A 12 4.80 -0.96 50.53
CA SER A 12 4.52 -2.37 50.27
C SER A 12 3.01 -2.62 50.40
N GLY A 13 2.25 -2.07 49.46
CA GLY A 13 0.99 -2.68 49.00
C GLY A 13 1.29 -3.27 47.62
N ILE A 14 0.83 -4.45 47.22
CA ILE A 14 -0.41 -5.19 47.52
C ILE A 14 -0.08 -6.69 47.34
N PRO A 15 -0.47 -7.61 48.23
CA PRO A 15 -0.46 -9.04 47.93
C PRO A 15 -1.54 -9.33 46.89
N VAL A 16 -1.15 -9.53 45.64
CA VAL A 16 -2.06 -9.99 44.57
C VAL A 16 -1.82 -11.48 44.41
N ASP A 17 -2.45 -12.28 45.26
CA ASP A 17 -2.61 -13.71 45.05
C ASP A 17 -4.11 -13.98 45.00
N PRO A 18 -4.73 -14.06 43.80
CA PRO A 18 -6.14 -14.42 43.71
C PRO A 18 -6.29 -15.93 43.98
N ASP A 19 -7.11 -16.26 44.98
CA ASP A 19 -7.48 -17.63 45.32
C ASP A 19 -8.02 -18.39 44.08
N ALA A 20 -7.59 -19.65 43.96
CA ALA A 20 -7.72 -20.50 42.77
C ALA A 20 -9.13 -20.91 42.27
N PRO A 21 -10.29 -20.70 42.95
CA PRO A 21 -11.57 -21.12 42.39
C PRO A 21 -12.25 -20.09 41.47
N GLU A 22 -11.98 -18.78 41.60
CA GLU A 22 -12.72 -17.73 40.86
C GLU A 22 -12.26 -17.57 39.40
N ALA A 23 -10.99 -17.88 39.12
CA ALA A 23 -10.43 -17.87 37.76
C ALA A 23 -11.04 -18.94 36.84
N GLN A 24 -11.51 -20.07 37.39
CA GLN A 24 -12.14 -21.13 36.59
C GLN A 24 -13.56 -20.79 36.16
N GLN A 25 -14.30 -20.02 36.96
CA GLN A 25 -15.66 -19.59 36.62
C GLN A 25 -15.61 -18.55 35.49
N TRP A 26 -14.69 -17.57 35.59
CA TRP A 26 -14.46 -16.57 34.54
C TRP A 26 -13.98 -17.18 33.22
N LEU A 27 -13.14 -18.22 33.26
CA LEU A 27 -12.71 -18.92 32.06
C LEU A 27 -13.86 -19.69 31.39
N ARG A 28 -14.81 -20.23 32.17
CA ARG A 28 -16.00 -20.91 31.63
C ARG A 28 -17.01 -19.91 31.05
N ASP A 29 -17.17 -18.75 31.67
CA ASP A 29 -18.05 -17.69 31.18
C ASP A 29 -17.51 -16.98 29.93
N GLU A 30 -16.19 -16.91 29.77
CA GLU A 30 -15.54 -16.37 28.57
C GLU A 30 -15.58 -17.37 27.39
N LEU A 31 -15.39 -18.68 27.66
CA LEU A 31 -15.55 -19.74 26.65
C LEU A 31 -17.01 -19.93 26.21
N ALA A 32 -17.99 -19.54 27.04
CA ALA A 32 -19.40 -19.57 26.69
C ALA A 32 -19.84 -18.39 25.81
N LYS A 33 -19.02 -17.34 25.68
CA LYS A 33 -19.30 -16.13 24.89
C LYS A 33 -18.52 -16.09 23.58
N ALA A 34 -18.74 -17.05 22.69
CA ALA A 34 -18.82 -16.83 21.24
C ALA A 34 -19.04 -18.16 20.51
N PRO A 35 -20.28 -18.59 20.29
CA PRO A 35 -20.55 -19.35 19.09
C PRO A 35 -20.26 -18.42 17.91
N TYR A 36 -19.18 -18.67 17.16
CA TYR A 36 -18.92 -17.98 15.90
C TYR A 36 -20.15 -18.19 15.01
N GLN A 37 -20.94 -17.12 14.89
CA GLN A 37 -22.15 -17.11 14.10
C GLN A 37 -21.82 -17.09 12.61
N ALA A 38 -22.68 -17.77 11.87
CA ALA A 38 -22.99 -17.57 10.46
C ALA A 38 -21.84 -17.84 9.46
N ALA A 39 -21.87 -19.06 8.92
CA ALA A 39 -21.25 -19.43 7.65
C ALA A 39 -21.75 -18.51 6.52
N GLN A 40 -21.05 -17.41 6.29
CA GLN A 40 -20.82 -16.93 4.93
C GLN A 40 -19.46 -17.47 4.50
N PRO A 41 -19.37 -18.26 3.42
CA PRO A 41 -18.11 -18.86 3.02
C PRO A 41 -17.10 -17.75 2.72
N THR A 42 -15.98 -17.76 3.46
CA THR A 42 -14.85 -16.87 3.20
C THR A 42 -14.34 -17.11 1.78
N TRP A 43 -13.64 -16.14 1.18
CA TRP A 43 -13.04 -16.33 -0.15
C TRP A 43 -12.10 -17.55 -0.17
N PHE A 44 -11.46 -17.86 0.97
CA PHE A 44 -10.61 -19.01 1.17
C PHE A 44 -11.40 -20.34 1.22
N ASP A 45 -12.56 -20.35 1.88
CA ASP A 45 -13.45 -21.53 1.88
C ASP A 45 -13.97 -21.84 0.48
N ARG A 46 -14.37 -20.81 -0.28
CA ARG A 46 -14.84 -21.00 -1.67
C ARG A 46 -13.74 -21.52 -2.58
N LEU A 47 -12.51 -21.01 -2.41
CA LEU A 47 -11.34 -21.48 -3.15
C LEU A 47 -11.01 -22.93 -2.81
N SER A 48 -11.03 -23.27 -1.51
CA SER A 48 -10.75 -24.63 -1.03
C SER A 48 -11.81 -25.63 -1.50
N GLN A 49 -13.08 -25.26 -1.47
CA GLN A 49 -14.19 -26.07 -2.01
C GLN A 49 -14.03 -26.28 -3.52
N ALA A 50 -13.73 -25.24 -4.30
CA ALA A 50 -13.52 -25.37 -5.74
C ALA A 50 -12.36 -26.31 -6.10
N ILE A 51 -11.30 -26.33 -5.29
CA ILE A 51 -10.15 -27.23 -5.47
C ILE A 51 -10.53 -28.69 -5.15
N LEU A 52 -11.29 -28.92 -4.08
CA LEU A 52 -11.76 -30.25 -3.68
C LEU A 52 -12.77 -30.83 -4.68
N ASP A 53 -13.68 -30.00 -5.19
CA ASP A 53 -14.66 -30.38 -6.21
C ASP A 53 -13.97 -30.71 -7.55
N TRP A 54 -12.92 -29.97 -7.90
CA TRP A 54 -12.10 -30.32 -9.06
C TRP A 54 -11.45 -31.70 -8.87
N PHE A 55 -10.81 -31.96 -7.73
CA PHE A 55 -10.14 -33.24 -7.47
C PHE A 55 -11.11 -34.44 -7.47
N SER A 56 -12.31 -34.25 -6.91
CA SER A 56 -13.35 -35.29 -6.91
C SER A 56 -13.89 -35.58 -8.31
N SER A 57 -14.03 -34.55 -9.16
CA SER A 57 -14.47 -34.72 -10.56
C SER A 57 -13.51 -35.56 -11.42
N LEU A 58 -12.20 -35.54 -11.12
CA LEU A 58 -11.21 -36.38 -11.80
C LEU A 58 -11.32 -37.85 -11.39
N SER A 59 -11.78 -38.14 -10.18
CA SER A 59 -11.79 -39.49 -9.62
C SER A 59 -12.97 -40.36 -10.08
N PHE A 60 -14.01 -39.77 -10.66
CA PHE A 60 -15.26 -40.48 -10.98
C PHE A 60 -15.36 -41.02 -12.43
N VAL A 61 -14.49 -40.59 -13.34
CA VAL A 61 -14.57 -41.02 -14.76
C VAL A 61 -13.68 -42.24 -15.02
N GLY A 62 -14.05 -43.36 -14.39
CA GLY A 62 -13.40 -44.66 -14.53
C GLY A 62 -14.04 -45.53 -15.59
N ASP A 63 -13.90 -45.14 -16.87
CA ASP A 63 -14.17 -45.97 -18.05
C ASP A 63 -13.28 -45.45 -19.20
N GLY A 64 -12.18 -46.15 -19.44
CA GLY A 64 -11.80 -46.50 -20.82
C GLY A 64 -11.24 -45.46 -21.78
N SER A 65 -10.76 -44.28 -21.39
CA SER A 65 -9.87 -43.47 -22.26
C SER A 65 -9.15 -42.33 -21.54
N THR A 66 -8.17 -42.63 -20.69
CA THR A 66 -7.42 -41.65 -19.87
C THR A 66 -6.59 -40.61 -20.66
N ALA A 67 -6.67 -40.59 -22.01
CA ALA A 67 -5.90 -39.68 -22.87
C ALA A 67 -6.38 -38.21 -22.85
N TRP A 68 -7.63 -37.94 -22.49
CA TRP A 68 -8.18 -36.57 -22.46
C TRP A 68 -8.00 -35.88 -21.10
N VAL A 69 -7.81 -36.64 -20.02
CA VAL A 69 -7.57 -36.12 -18.66
C VAL A 69 -6.41 -35.13 -18.57
N PRO A 70 -5.21 -35.41 -19.12
CA PRO A 70 -4.10 -34.44 -19.08
C PRO A 70 -4.38 -33.18 -19.91
N VAL A 71 -5.16 -33.28 -20.99
CA VAL A 71 -5.53 -32.14 -21.83
C VAL A 71 -6.46 -31.20 -21.07
N VAL A 72 -7.50 -31.75 -20.43
CA VAL A 72 -8.43 -30.96 -19.62
C VAL A 72 -7.73 -30.35 -18.41
N ALA A 73 -6.88 -31.11 -17.70
CA ALA A 73 -6.09 -30.59 -16.59
C ALA A 73 -5.16 -29.44 -17.03
N THR A 74 -4.52 -29.57 -18.20
CA THR A 74 -3.68 -28.51 -18.77
C THR A 74 -4.49 -27.27 -19.13
N LEU A 75 -5.65 -27.42 -19.76
CA LEU A 75 -6.53 -26.30 -20.11
C LEU A 75 -7.03 -25.57 -18.86
N VAL A 76 -7.39 -26.30 -17.81
CA VAL A 76 -7.78 -25.72 -16.53
C VAL A 76 -6.60 -24.99 -15.87
N ALA A 77 -5.40 -25.59 -15.84
CA ALA A 77 -4.21 -24.95 -15.30
C ALA A 77 -3.84 -23.67 -16.06
N VAL A 78 -3.91 -23.68 -17.38
CA VAL A 78 -3.71 -22.48 -18.22
C VAL A 78 -4.81 -21.44 -17.94
N GLY A 79 -6.07 -21.86 -17.83
CA GLY A 79 -7.18 -20.97 -17.50
C GLY A 79 -7.00 -20.30 -16.13
N LEU A 80 -6.59 -21.06 -15.12
CA LEU A 80 -6.27 -20.55 -13.78
C LEU A 80 -5.06 -19.63 -13.80
N LEU A 81 -4.01 -19.95 -14.56
CA LEU A 81 -2.85 -19.09 -14.73
C LEU A 81 -3.23 -17.76 -15.39
N VAL A 82 -4.04 -17.80 -16.45
CA VAL A 82 -4.55 -16.60 -17.13
C VAL A 82 -5.43 -15.80 -16.19
N ALA A 83 -6.37 -16.43 -15.48
CA ALA A 83 -7.19 -15.77 -14.48
C ALA A 83 -6.35 -15.12 -13.37
N ALA A 84 -5.34 -15.82 -12.86
CA ALA A 84 -4.41 -15.28 -11.87
C ALA A 84 -3.63 -14.09 -12.42
N ILE A 85 -3.15 -14.14 -13.65
CA ILE A 85 -2.46 -13.01 -14.30
C ILE A 85 -3.41 -11.84 -14.51
N LEU A 86 -4.68 -12.07 -14.84
CA LEU A 86 -5.68 -11.03 -15.02
C LEU A 86 -6.10 -10.39 -13.69
N ILE A 87 -6.23 -11.19 -12.62
CA ILE A 87 -6.66 -10.73 -11.29
C ILE A 87 -5.51 -10.05 -10.54
N PHE A 88 -4.31 -10.66 -10.51
CA PHE A 88 -3.17 -10.20 -9.72
C PHE A 88 -2.15 -9.38 -10.53
N GLY A 89 -2.25 -9.37 -11.86
CA GLY A 89 -1.30 -8.72 -12.75
C GLY A 89 0.01 -9.51 -12.93
N LEU A 90 0.83 -9.11 -13.91
CA LEU A 90 2.12 -9.76 -14.16
C LEU A 90 3.13 -9.48 -13.02
N PRO A 91 3.99 -10.47 -12.65
CA PRO A 91 5.06 -10.30 -11.66
C PRO A 91 6.13 -9.25 -12.02
N ARG A 92 6.09 -8.72 -13.26
CA ARG A 92 6.89 -7.57 -13.69
C ARG A 92 6.61 -6.30 -12.87
N ARG A 93 5.42 -6.16 -12.28
CA ARG A 93 5.03 -5.02 -11.42
C ARG A 93 5.86 -4.94 -10.14
N ALA A 94 6.18 -6.08 -9.51
CA ALA A 94 6.99 -6.13 -8.29
C ALA A 94 8.47 -5.80 -8.53
N ARG A 95 9.05 -6.24 -9.66
CA ARG A 95 10.48 -5.99 -9.97
C ARG A 95 10.81 -4.52 -10.25
N ARG A 96 9.88 -3.75 -10.84
CA ARG A 96 10.06 -2.30 -11.02
C ARG A 96 9.97 -1.53 -9.69
N ARG A 97 9.05 -1.92 -8.80
CA ARG A 97 8.92 -1.33 -7.45
C ARG A 97 10.19 -1.51 -6.60
N ALA A 98 10.98 -2.56 -6.84
CA ALA A 98 12.21 -2.79 -6.07
C ALA A 98 13.44 -1.97 -6.55
N GLN A 99 13.50 -1.53 -7.82
CA GLN A 99 14.74 -1.02 -8.41
C GLN A 99 14.92 0.52 -8.39
N ALA A 100 13.89 1.31 -8.10
CA ALA A 100 14.01 2.78 -8.13
C ALA A 100 14.28 3.37 -6.74
N ALA A 101 15.55 3.65 -6.44
CA ALA A 101 15.93 4.51 -5.32
C ALA A 101 15.51 5.96 -5.61
N GLY A 102 14.56 6.49 -4.82
CA GLY A 102 14.17 7.91 -4.82
C GLY A 102 13.00 8.31 -5.73
N LEU A 103 12.38 9.44 -5.37
CA LEU A 103 11.32 10.12 -6.13
C LEU A 103 11.80 10.56 -7.53
N PHE A 104 13.07 10.98 -7.59
CA PHE A 104 13.82 11.23 -8.81
C PHE A 104 14.98 10.24 -8.84
N THR A 105 14.90 9.29 -9.75
CA THR A 105 16.01 8.39 -10.03
C THR A 105 16.96 9.12 -10.98
N ALA A 106 18.27 9.07 -10.75
CA ALA A 106 19.26 9.78 -11.58
C ALA A 106 19.17 9.43 -13.08
N ASP A 107 18.51 8.32 -13.42
CA ASP A 107 18.38 7.78 -14.78
C ASP A 107 16.95 7.89 -15.36
N ASP A 108 15.98 8.44 -14.61
CA ASP A 108 14.63 8.65 -15.15
C ASP A 108 14.59 9.93 -15.99
N ARG A 109 14.74 9.78 -17.31
CA ARG A 109 14.78 10.88 -18.28
C ARG A 109 13.40 11.24 -18.86
N ARG A 110 12.32 10.70 -18.30
CA ARG A 110 10.97 10.90 -18.84
C ARG A 110 10.48 12.32 -18.54
N THR A 111 9.79 12.93 -19.50
CA THR A 111 9.10 14.21 -19.28
C THR A 111 7.86 14.03 -18.42
N ALA A 112 7.38 15.09 -17.78
CA ALA A 112 6.16 15.03 -16.97
C ALA A 112 4.98 14.47 -17.76
N ASP A 113 4.83 14.82 -19.04
CA ASP A 113 3.77 14.29 -19.90
C ASP A 113 3.92 12.81 -20.24
N GLN A 114 5.15 12.30 -20.37
CA GLN A 114 5.39 10.86 -20.54
C GLN A 114 4.98 10.10 -19.28
N ILE A 115 5.31 10.64 -18.10
CA ILE A 115 4.95 10.06 -16.80
C ILE A 115 3.43 10.10 -16.60
N ARG A 116 2.74 11.19 -16.96
CA ARG A 116 1.25 11.27 -16.94
C ARG A 116 0.59 10.19 -17.79
N ARG A 117 1.11 9.95 -19.00
CA ARG A 117 0.60 8.88 -19.86
C ARG A 117 0.81 7.50 -19.25
N ALA A 118 1.94 7.28 -18.57
CA ALA A 118 2.18 6.03 -17.84
C ALA A 118 1.21 5.86 -16.65
N ALA A 119 0.94 6.94 -15.91
CA ALA A 119 -0.04 6.95 -14.82
C ALA A 119 -1.46 6.60 -15.33
N ALA A 120 -1.89 7.23 -16.44
CA ALA A 120 -3.17 6.96 -17.06
C ALA A 120 -3.28 5.50 -17.56
N ALA A 121 -2.23 4.97 -18.19
CA ALA A 121 -2.20 3.58 -18.63
C ALA A 121 -2.28 2.59 -17.46
N ALA A 122 -1.62 2.88 -16.34
CA ALA A 122 -1.73 2.07 -15.12
C ALA A 122 -3.15 2.12 -14.53
N ALA A 123 -3.79 3.28 -14.52
CA ALA A 123 -5.18 3.44 -14.08
C ALA A 123 -6.16 2.65 -14.96
N THR A 124 -6.01 2.71 -16.30
CA THR A 124 -6.83 1.89 -17.22
C THR A 124 -6.64 0.39 -16.98
N ALA A 125 -5.45 -0.04 -16.55
CA ALA A 125 -5.14 -1.42 -16.20
C ALA A 125 -5.53 -1.81 -14.76
N GLY A 126 -6.21 -0.92 -14.02
CA GLY A 126 -6.62 -1.13 -12.63
C GLY A 126 -5.47 -1.18 -11.61
N ASP A 127 -4.25 -0.81 -11.99
CA ASP A 127 -3.09 -0.79 -11.10
C ASP A 127 -3.00 0.56 -10.39
N TRP A 128 -3.85 0.75 -9.37
CA TRP A 128 -3.98 2.02 -8.65
C TRP A 128 -2.72 2.43 -7.90
N ALA A 129 -1.96 1.47 -7.36
CA ALA A 129 -0.66 1.71 -6.75
C ALA A 129 0.31 2.35 -7.75
N LEU A 130 0.50 1.73 -8.93
CA LEU A 130 1.40 2.27 -9.96
C LEU A 130 0.87 3.59 -10.54
N ALA A 131 -0.44 3.70 -10.74
CA ALA A 131 -1.07 4.93 -11.23
C ALA A 131 -0.82 6.10 -10.27
N SER A 132 -0.97 5.88 -8.96
CA SER A 132 -0.72 6.90 -7.93
C SER A 132 0.76 7.25 -7.82
N GLU A 133 1.65 6.25 -7.92
CA GLU A 133 3.09 6.46 -7.93
C GLU A 133 3.52 7.36 -9.09
N GLU A 134 3.10 7.02 -10.31
CA GLU A 134 3.44 7.77 -11.53
C GLU A 134 2.75 9.14 -11.55
N ALA A 135 1.51 9.27 -11.04
CA ALA A 135 0.84 10.57 -10.96
C ALA A 135 1.59 11.56 -10.07
N PHE A 136 2.06 11.13 -8.89
CA PHE A 136 2.85 11.99 -8.02
C PHE A 136 4.24 12.31 -8.62
N ARG A 137 4.90 11.33 -9.26
CA ARG A 137 6.14 11.59 -10.02
C ARG A 137 5.93 12.60 -11.13
N ALA A 138 4.78 12.59 -11.81
CA ALA A 138 4.45 13.55 -12.84
C ALA A 138 4.27 14.98 -12.29
N ILE A 139 3.64 15.12 -11.12
CA ILE A 139 3.56 16.41 -10.41
C ILE A 139 4.97 16.92 -10.13
N ALA A 140 5.80 16.10 -9.49
CA ALA A 140 7.16 16.47 -9.11
C ALA A 140 8.00 16.87 -10.33
N GLN A 141 7.97 16.05 -11.40
CA GLN A 141 8.66 16.33 -12.66
C GLN A 141 8.12 17.60 -13.34
N GLY A 142 6.79 17.82 -13.34
CA GLY A 142 6.20 19.02 -13.91
C GLY A 142 6.57 20.30 -13.17
N LEU A 143 6.69 20.23 -11.84
CA LEU A 143 7.20 21.33 -11.02
C LEU A 143 8.69 21.59 -11.28
N ALA A 144 9.47 20.54 -11.47
CA ALA A 144 10.89 20.64 -11.80
C ALA A 144 11.13 21.24 -13.20
N GLU A 145 10.38 20.80 -14.21
CA GLU A 145 10.41 21.35 -15.58
C GLU A 145 10.05 22.85 -15.59
N ARG A 146 9.13 23.27 -14.71
CA ARG A 146 8.77 24.68 -14.53
C ARG A 146 9.73 25.47 -13.63
N THR A 147 10.82 24.85 -13.16
CA THR A 147 11.82 25.44 -12.26
C THR A 147 11.24 25.92 -10.92
N ILE A 148 10.09 25.37 -10.50
CA ILE A 148 9.44 25.72 -9.23
C ILE A 148 10.11 24.97 -8.07
N VAL A 149 10.39 23.68 -8.28
CA VAL A 149 11.10 22.82 -7.34
C VAL A 149 12.41 22.38 -8.00
N ARG A 150 13.51 22.34 -7.24
CA ARG A 150 14.79 21.78 -7.70
C ARG A 150 15.17 20.57 -6.84
N PRO A 151 14.56 19.41 -7.09
CA PRO A 151 14.83 18.22 -6.32
C PRO A 151 16.20 17.64 -6.70
N THR A 152 16.96 17.20 -5.71
CA THR A 152 18.23 16.49 -5.89
C THR A 152 18.00 14.96 -5.82
N PRO A 153 18.95 14.13 -6.29
CA PRO A 153 18.90 12.69 -6.06
C PRO A 153 18.67 12.40 -4.57
N GLY A 154 17.74 11.48 -4.27
CA GLY A 154 17.36 11.15 -2.89
C GLY A 154 16.28 12.05 -2.26
N THR A 155 15.77 13.06 -2.97
CA THR A 155 14.64 13.88 -2.48
C THR A 155 13.41 12.99 -2.24
N THR A 156 12.78 13.15 -1.07
CA THR A 156 11.58 12.40 -0.67
C THR A 156 10.30 13.06 -1.20
N ALA A 157 9.18 12.33 -1.17
CA ALA A 157 7.89 12.86 -1.56
C ALA A 157 7.46 14.02 -0.63
N HIS A 158 7.64 13.84 0.68
CA HIS A 158 7.36 14.88 1.66
C HIS A 158 8.15 16.17 1.38
N THR A 159 9.45 16.06 1.11
CA THR A 159 10.27 17.25 0.80
C THR A 159 9.80 17.95 -0.47
N VAL A 160 9.42 17.22 -1.52
CA VAL A 160 8.83 17.86 -2.72
C VAL A 160 7.52 18.58 -2.38
N ALA A 161 6.65 17.97 -1.58
CA ALA A 161 5.40 18.59 -1.17
C ALA A 161 5.63 19.88 -0.36
N GLU A 162 6.60 19.88 0.57
CA GLU A 162 6.98 21.07 1.32
C GLU A 162 7.51 22.19 0.42
N LEU A 163 8.44 21.87 -0.48
CA LEU A 163 9.00 22.84 -1.42
C LEU A 163 7.90 23.40 -2.34
N ALA A 164 7.03 22.54 -2.87
CA ALA A 164 5.91 22.95 -3.69
C ALA A 164 4.91 23.83 -2.92
N ALA A 165 4.66 23.54 -1.64
CA ALA A 165 3.76 24.32 -0.80
C ALA A 165 4.28 25.73 -0.50
N THR A 166 5.57 26.01 -0.68
CA THR A 166 6.10 27.39 -0.64
C THR A 166 5.63 28.21 -1.85
N ALA A 167 5.54 27.59 -3.02
CA ALA A 167 5.09 28.21 -4.26
C ALA A 167 3.55 28.19 -4.40
N PHE A 168 2.88 27.21 -3.79
CA PHE A 168 1.42 27.03 -3.82
C PHE A 168 0.85 26.86 -2.40
N PRO A 169 0.79 27.92 -1.58
CA PRO A 169 0.39 27.82 -0.17
C PRO A 169 -1.03 27.27 0.03
N THR A 170 -1.96 27.60 -0.87
CA THR A 170 -3.36 27.13 -0.85
C THR A 170 -3.47 25.62 -1.05
N GLU A 171 -2.51 25.02 -1.77
CA GLU A 171 -2.50 23.59 -2.09
C GLU A 171 -1.72 22.75 -1.07
N ARG A 172 -1.20 23.36 0.01
CA ARG A 172 -0.34 22.68 0.99
C ARG A 172 -0.94 21.37 1.51
N GLY A 173 -2.21 21.38 1.91
CA GLY A 173 -2.87 20.17 2.44
C GLY A 173 -2.94 19.05 1.40
N ARG A 174 -3.34 19.39 0.16
CA ARG A 174 -3.43 18.42 -0.94
C ARG A 174 -2.06 17.88 -1.36
N LEU A 175 -1.03 18.73 -1.33
CA LEU A 175 0.36 18.33 -1.59
C LEU A 175 0.86 17.34 -0.52
N GLN A 176 0.60 17.60 0.76
CA GLN A 176 0.98 16.71 1.86
C GLN A 176 0.24 15.37 1.78
N GLU A 177 -1.08 15.40 1.55
CA GLU A 177 -1.88 14.19 1.37
C GLU A 177 -1.39 13.35 0.18
N SER A 178 -1.09 14.01 -0.94
CA SER A 178 -0.53 13.38 -2.14
C SER A 178 0.81 12.71 -1.90
N ALA A 179 1.69 13.32 -1.09
CA ALA A 179 2.95 12.71 -0.68
C ALA A 179 2.71 11.47 0.20
N SER A 180 1.77 11.54 1.13
CA SER A 180 1.38 10.38 1.97
C SER A 180 0.82 9.22 1.14
N VAL A 181 -0.02 9.52 0.14
CA VAL A 181 -0.52 8.50 -0.81
C VAL A 181 0.65 7.84 -1.55
N PHE A 182 1.57 8.64 -2.10
CA PHE A 182 2.77 8.12 -2.76
C PHE A 182 3.58 7.20 -1.85
N GLU A 183 3.89 7.64 -0.62
CA GLU A 183 4.69 6.86 0.31
C GLU A 183 3.99 5.57 0.72
N SER A 184 2.67 5.59 0.89
CA SER A 184 1.88 4.40 1.21
C SER A 184 1.97 3.33 0.11
N VAL A 185 1.81 3.71 -1.16
CA VAL A 185 1.84 2.75 -2.27
C VAL A 185 3.27 2.31 -2.59
N ARG A 186 4.24 3.21 -2.42
CA ARG A 186 5.64 2.98 -2.80
C ARG A 186 6.42 2.18 -1.77
N TYR A 187 6.23 2.49 -0.48
CA TYR A 187 7.05 1.96 0.62
C TYR A 187 6.26 1.08 1.58
N LEU A 188 4.97 1.35 1.78
CA LEU A 188 4.12 0.58 2.71
C LEU A 188 3.34 -0.55 2.02
N GLY A 189 3.47 -0.68 0.70
CA GLY A 189 2.84 -1.75 -0.07
C GLY A 189 1.32 -1.62 -0.21
N ALA A 190 0.76 -0.43 0.01
CA ALA A 190 -0.67 -0.18 -0.19
C ALA A 190 -1.07 -0.42 -1.66
N GLU A 191 -2.25 -1.00 -1.88
CA GLU A 191 -2.76 -1.29 -3.24
C GLU A 191 -3.12 -0.02 -4.03
N GLY A 192 -3.23 1.12 -3.36
CA GLY A 192 -3.74 2.37 -3.93
C GLY A 192 -5.26 2.31 -4.13
N SER A 193 -5.84 3.43 -4.53
CA SER A 193 -7.28 3.51 -4.81
C SER A 193 -7.58 4.46 -5.97
N GLU A 194 -8.68 4.23 -6.67
CA GLU A 194 -9.15 5.13 -7.71
C GLU A 194 -9.39 6.56 -7.19
N PRO A 195 -10.04 6.78 -6.02
CA PRO A 195 -10.16 8.12 -5.45
C PRO A 195 -8.80 8.78 -5.18
N GLY A 196 -7.82 8.04 -4.67
CA GLY A 196 -6.47 8.56 -4.40
C GLY A 196 -5.75 8.99 -5.68
N TYR A 197 -5.82 8.16 -6.73
CA TYR A 197 -5.29 8.53 -8.05
C TYR A 197 -6.01 9.77 -8.64
N ARG A 198 -7.34 9.83 -8.55
CA ARG A 198 -8.11 10.98 -9.05
C ARG A 198 -7.74 12.27 -8.31
N ALA A 199 -7.56 12.22 -6.99
CA ALA A 199 -7.12 13.37 -6.20
C ALA A 199 -5.75 13.90 -6.65
N LEU A 200 -4.79 13.00 -6.91
CA LEU A 200 -3.48 13.33 -7.47
C LEU A 200 -3.59 14.01 -8.84
N THR A 201 -4.41 13.45 -9.76
CA THR A 201 -4.58 14.05 -11.10
C THR A 201 -5.28 15.41 -11.06
N ALA A 202 -6.25 15.58 -10.16
CA ALA A 202 -6.90 16.88 -9.97
C ALA A 202 -5.89 17.91 -9.44
N LEU A 203 -5.05 17.53 -8.49
CA LEU A 203 -3.98 18.40 -7.99
C LEU A 203 -2.99 18.77 -9.09
N ASP A 204 -2.55 17.82 -9.91
CA ASP A 204 -1.65 18.10 -11.04
C ASP A 204 -2.26 19.12 -12.01
N LEU A 205 -3.54 18.98 -12.35
CA LEU A 205 -4.26 19.92 -13.22
C LEU A 205 -4.31 21.32 -12.60
N ASP A 206 -4.67 21.42 -11.32
CA ASP A 206 -4.77 22.71 -10.62
C ASP A 206 -3.40 23.40 -10.53
N LEU A 207 -2.35 22.66 -10.18
CA LEU A 207 -0.97 23.18 -10.12
C LEU A 207 -0.48 23.67 -11.48
N ARG A 208 -0.86 22.99 -12.57
CA ARG A 208 -0.52 23.40 -13.95
C ARG A 208 -1.21 24.69 -14.36
N ALA A 209 -2.47 24.88 -13.96
CA ALA A 209 -3.24 26.08 -14.24
C ALA A 209 -2.83 27.26 -13.35
N ALA A 210 -2.37 26.98 -12.13
CA ALA A 210 -2.00 28.00 -11.16
C ALA A 210 -0.69 28.72 -11.50
N ARG A 211 -0.65 30.02 -11.21
CA ARG A 211 0.58 30.82 -11.16
C ARG A 211 1.23 30.66 -9.78
N PRO A 212 2.53 30.36 -9.71
CA PRO A 212 3.27 30.30 -8.45
C PRO A 212 3.23 31.65 -7.70
N ALA A 213 3.02 31.62 -6.39
CA ALA A 213 3.07 32.81 -5.54
C ALA A 213 4.52 33.28 -5.29
N SER A 214 5.49 32.35 -5.34
CA SER A 214 6.92 32.64 -5.33
C SER A 214 7.58 32.00 -6.56
N THR A 215 8.43 32.76 -7.24
CA THR A 215 9.24 32.29 -8.39
C THR A 215 10.69 32.02 -8.02
N GLN A 216 11.07 32.21 -6.75
CA GLN A 216 12.41 31.86 -6.30
C GLN A 216 12.44 30.34 -6.07
N PRO A 217 13.27 29.58 -6.81
CA PRO A 217 13.32 28.13 -6.65
C PRO A 217 13.72 27.79 -5.22
N ALA A 218 12.82 27.14 -4.49
CA ALA A 218 13.09 26.72 -3.12
C ALA A 218 14.20 25.64 -3.16
N ALA A 219 15.40 26.03 -2.75
CA ALA A 219 16.53 25.12 -2.64
C ALA A 219 16.58 24.55 -1.21
N LEU A 220 16.97 23.28 -1.10
CA LEU A 220 17.33 22.68 0.19
C LEU A 220 18.60 23.38 0.72
N VAL A 221 18.44 24.25 1.71
CA VAL A 221 19.58 24.75 2.50
C VAL A 221 20.01 23.62 3.41
N THR A 222 21.09 22.94 3.04
CA THR A 222 21.78 22.00 3.92
C THR A 222 22.33 22.79 5.10
N ARG A 223 21.85 22.50 6.32
CA ARG A 223 22.32 23.10 7.56
C ARG A 223 22.90 22.02 8.45
#